data_AF-A0A935LZ36-F1
#
_entry.id   AF-A0A935LZ36-F1
#
_cell.length_a   1.000
_cell.length_b   1.000
_cell.length_c   1.000
_cell.angle_alpha   90.00
_cell.angle_beta   90.00
_cell.angle_gamma   90.00
#
_symmetry.space_group_name_H-M   'P 1'
#
loop_
_entity.id
_entity.type
_entity.pdbx_description
1 polymer ?
#
loop_
_entity_poly.entity_id
_entity_poly.type
_entity_poly.pdbx_seq_one_letter_code
_entity_poly.pdbx_strand_id
1 'polypeptide(L)'
;METFSQVLFVTTPPVADFSIPIKEGCAPFQLNITNSSSGFNINQLWCINGDTISGASPRNIFLDHITKDSIFLILLKVTNVCGTVIDSETVLVHPYPIVDFGINVDEGCSPLLIDFANTTLGNPKTFFLGYGKWK
;
A
#
# COMPACT_ATOMS: atom_id res chain seq x y z
N MET A 1 -44.85 -35.24 30.12
CA MET A 1 -43.40 -35.14 30.37
C MET A 1 -42.85 -34.51 29.12
N GLU A 2 -42.61 -33.20 29.16
CA GLU A 2 -42.04 -32.46 28.03
C GLU A 2 -40.53 -32.60 28.12
N THR A 3 -39.90 -33.22 27.13
CA THR A 3 -38.44 -33.32 27.08
C THR A 3 -37.93 -32.11 26.31
N PHE A 4 -37.16 -31.25 26.99
CA PHE A 4 -36.50 -30.11 26.35
C PHE A 4 -35.14 -30.56 25.82
N SER A 5 -34.92 -30.42 24.51
CA SER A 5 -33.65 -30.70 23.86
C SER A 5 -32.96 -29.38 23.51
N GLN A 6 -31.71 -29.20 23.94
CA GLN A 6 -30.86 -28.09 23.50
C GLN A 6 -29.77 -28.61 22.57
N VAL A 7 -29.58 -27.94 21.43
CA VAL A 7 -28.51 -28.28 20.48
C VAL A 7 -27.26 -27.46 20.82
N LEU A 8 -26.14 -28.13 21.11
CA LEU A 8 -24.84 -27.49 21.33
C LEU A 8 -24.07 -27.46 20.00
N PHE A 9 -23.77 -26.27 19.51
CA PHE A 9 -22.88 -26.09 18.35
C PHE A 9 -21.43 -26.00 18.81
N VAL A 10 -20.61 -26.98 18.41
CA VAL A 10 -19.16 -26.93 18.58
C VAL A 10 -18.57 -26.35 17.30
N THR A 11 -17.74 -25.31 17.44
CA THR A 11 -17.04 -24.71 16.31
C THR A 11 -15.53 -24.70 16.53
N THR A 12 -14.77 -24.41 15.48
CA THR A 12 -13.31 -24.40 15.48
C THR A 12 -12.78 -22.97 15.38
N PRO A 13 -11.50 -22.73 15.72
CA PRO A 13 -10.82 -21.48 15.37
C PRO A 13 -10.97 -21.17 13.88
N PRO A 14 -10.95 -19.88 13.48
CA PRO A 14 -11.06 -19.49 12.10
C PRO A 14 -9.76 -19.77 11.36
N VAL A 15 -9.82 -19.78 10.03
CA VAL A 15 -8.64 -19.78 9.15
C VAL A 15 -8.55 -18.40 8.51
N ALA A 16 -7.44 -17.70 8.73
CA ALA A 16 -7.10 -16.49 8.00
C ALA A 16 -6.29 -16.90 6.77
N ASP A 17 -6.75 -16.49 5.60
CA ASP A 17 -6.07 -16.75 4.33
C ASP A 17 -6.46 -15.64 3.33
N PHE A 18 -5.46 -15.02 2.73
CA PHE A 18 -5.66 -14.13 1.59
C PHE A 18 -4.48 -14.16 0.63
N SER A 19 -4.73 -13.73 -0.60
CA SER A 19 -3.69 -13.66 -1.63
C SER A 19 -3.67 -12.30 -2.33
N ILE A 20 -2.46 -11.88 -2.66
CA ILE A 20 -2.19 -10.70 -3.47
C ILE A 20 -1.44 -11.20 -4.73
N PRO A 21 -2.04 -11.11 -5.93
CA PRO A 21 -1.46 -11.68 -7.15
C PRO A 21 -0.24 -10.90 -7.65
N ILE A 22 -0.19 -9.60 -7.41
CA ILE A 22 0.92 -8.72 -7.80
C ILE A 22 1.47 -8.09 -6.52
N LYS A 23 2.74 -8.37 -6.20
CA LYS A 23 3.38 -7.90 -4.96
C LYS A 23 4.43 -6.80 -5.19
N GLU A 24 4.57 -6.33 -6.42
CA GLU A 24 5.53 -5.28 -6.79
C GLU A 24 4.99 -4.41 -7.93
N GLY A 25 5.19 -3.09 -7.86
CA GLY A 25 4.81 -2.18 -8.94
C GLY A 25 5.06 -0.71 -8.62
N CYS A 26 4.61 0.20 -9.50
CA CYS A 26 4.76 1.65 -9.29
C CYS A 26 3.52 2.26 -8.61
N ALA A 27 3.72 3.30 -7.81
CA ALA A 27 2.67 4.15 -7.25
C ALA A 27 2.02 5.01 -8.35
N PRO A 28 0.69 5.25 -8.39
CA PRO A 28 -0.31 4.71 -7.49
C PRO A 28 -0.53 3.22 -7.80
N PHE A 29 -0.23 2.37 -6.82
CA PHE A 29 -0.34 0.93 -6.95
C PHE A 29 -1.72 0.49 -6.49
N GLN A 30 -2.52 -0.05 -7.40
CA GLN A 30 -3.83 -0.60 -7.06
C GLN A 30 -3.65 -1.96 -6.37
N LEU A 31 -4.00 -2.02 -5.09
CA LEU A 31 -3.92 -3.24 -4.30
C LEU A 31 -5.16 -4.11 -4.52
N ASN A 32 -4.95 -5.27 -5.16
CA ASN A 32 -5.98 -6.27 -5.39
C ASN A 32 -5.79 -7.43 -4.40
N ILE A 33 -6.74 -7.60 -3.49
CA ILE A 33 -6.71 -8.65 -2.46
C ILE A 33 -7.85 -9.64 -2.72
N THR A 34 -7.53 -10.93 -2.70
CA THR A 34 -8.53 -12.01 -2.67
C THR A 34 -8.52 -12.64 -1.29
N ASN A 35 -9.62 -12.48 -0.55
CA ASN A 35 -9.77 -13.09 0.78
C ASN A 35 -10.39 -14.49 0.64
N SER A 36 -9.68 -15.50 1.15
CA SER A 36 -10.08 -16.92 1.17
C SER A 36 -10.30 -17.44 2.61
N SER A 37 -10.39 -16.53 3.59
CA SER A 37 -10.57 -16.85 5.00
C SER A 37 -11.89 -17.59 5.25
N SER A 38 -11.88 -18.53 6.19
CA SER A 38 -13.02 -19.39 6.48
C SER A 38 -13.23 -19.61 7.98
N GLY A 39 -14.44 -20.00 8.35
CA GLY A 39 -14.83 -20.27 9.73
C GLY A 39 -16.28 -19.89 10.01
N PHE A 40 -16.79 -20.32 11.16
CA PHE A 40 -18.14 -19.95 11.61
C PHE A 40 -18.15 -18.56 12.26
N ASN A 41 -19.07 -17.70 11.83
CA ASN A 41 -19.27 -16.34 12.36
C ASN A 41 -17.95 -15.56 12.55
N ILE A 42 -17.19 -15.45 11.46
CA ILE A 42 -15.90 -14.76 11.47
C ILE A 42 -16.07 -13.25 11.27
N ASN A 43 -15.29 -12.48 12.02
CA ASN A 43 -15.08 -11.05 11.82
C ASN A 43 -13.70 -10.82 11.22
N GLN A 44 -13.58 -9.86 10.32
CA GLN A 44 -12.36 -9.57 9.58
C GLN A 44 -11.96 -8.12 9.80
N LEU A 45 -10.69 -7.90 10.08
CA LEU A 45 -10.08 -6.58 10.24
C LEU A 45 -8.82 -6.52 9.39
N TRP A 46 -8.76 -5.53 8.50
CA TRP A 46 -7.61 -5.30 7.63
C TRP A 46 -6.77 -4.15 8.17
N CYS A 47 -5.45 -4.27 8.09
CA CYS A 47 -4.53 -3.18 8.39
C CYS A 47 -3.47 -3.05 7.30
N ILE A 48 -3.08 -1.82 6.96
CA ILE A 48 -1.94 -1.52 6.09
C ILE A 48 -0.97 -0.64 6.88
N ASN A 49 0.27 -1.10 7.05
CA ASN A 49 1.29 -0.40 7.87
C ASN A 49 0.83 -0.02 9.28
N GLY A 50 -0.11 -0.78 9.85
CA GLY A 50 -0.69 -0.52 11.17
C GLY A 50 -2.00 0.28 11.13
N ASP A 51 -2.31 0.95 10.03
CA ASP A 51 -3.56 1.69 9.87
C ASP A 51 -4.70 0.75 9.50
N THR A 52 -5.79 0.81 10.28
CA THR A 52 -6.97 -0.04 10.06
C THR A 52 -7.76 0.41 8.84
N ILE A 53 -8.10 -0.53 7.97
CA ILE A 53 -8.95 -0.31 6.81
C ILE A 53 -10.34 -0.88 7.07
N SER A 54 -11.36 -0.07 6.82
CA SER A 54 -12.77 -0.46 7.00
C SER A 54 -13.25 -1.40 5.90
N GLY A 55 -13.95 -2.47 6.30
CA GLY A 55 -14.64 -3.39 5.40
C GLY A 55 -14.11 -4.83 5.47
N ALA A 56 -14.97 -5.82 5.26
CA ALA A 56 -14.59 -7.24 5.28
C ALA A 56 -13.71 -7.63 4.07
N SER A 57 -13.85 -6.93 2.95
CA SER A 57 -12.96 -7.05 1.79
C SER A 57 -12.81 -5.65 1.20
N PRO A 58 -11.78 -4.90 1.62
CA PRO A 58 -11.61 -3.53 1.16
C PRO A 58 -11.31 -3.55 -0.34
N ARG A 59 -12.08 -2.77 -1.09
CA ARG A 59 -11.92 -2.59 -2.54
C ARG A 59 -11.34 -1.21 -2.82
N ASN A 60 -10.66 -1.08 -3.95
CA ASN A 60 -10.10 0.21 -4.42
C ASN A 60 -9.09 0.83 -3.44
N ILE A 61 -8.22 0.02 -2.84
CA ILE A 61 -7.08 0.52 -2.08
C ILE A 61 -5.99 0.91 -3.07
N PHE A 62 -5.46 2.13 -2.94
CA PHE A 62 -4.31 2.61 -3.68
C PHE A 62 -3.17 2.91 -2.71
N LEU A 63 -1.99 2.38 -3.02
CA LEU A 63 -0.75 2.71 -2.32
C LEU A 63 -0.04 3.80 -3.11
N ASP A 64 -0.06 5.02 -2.58
CA ASP A 64 0.40 6.23 -3.26
C ASP A 64 1.30 7.10 -2.36
N HIS A 65 1.62 8.31 -2.83
CA HIS A 65 2.36 9.35 -2.08
C HIS A 65 3.69 8.90 -1.46
N ILE A 66 4.42 8.01 -2.13
CA ILE A 66 5.78 7.62 -1.74
C ILE A 66 6.83 8.40 -2.55
N THR A 67 7.96 8.70 -1.94
CA THR A 67 9.09 9.42 -2.57
C THR A 67 10.34 8.54 -2.73
N LYS A 68 10.29 7.33 -2.19
CA LYS A 68 11.31 6.27 -2.26
C LYS A 68 10.62 4.91 -2.28
N ASP A 69 11.34 3.89 -2.75
CA ASP A 69 10.88 2.51 -2.69
C ASP A 69 10.40 2.18 -1.27
N SER A 70 9.16 1.72 -1.17
CA SER A 70 8.47 1.53 0.11
C SER A 70 7.81 0.17 0.14
N ILE A 71 8.00 -0.55 1.24
CA ILE A 71 7.34 -1.82 1.51
C ILE A 71 6.11 -1.54 2.36
N PHE A 72 4.95 -1.98 1.88
CA PHE A 72 3.69 -1.93 2.61
C PHE A 72 3.41 -3.30 3.21
N LEU A 73 3.14 -3.36 4.51
CA LEU A 73 2.72 -4.55 5.23
C LEU A 73 1.20 -4.60 5.29
N ILE A 74 0.60 -5.62 4.66
CA ILE A 74 -0.84 -5.87 4.63
C ILE A 74 -1.12 -6.99 5.62
N LEU A 75 -2.02 -6.72 6.57
CA LEU A 75 -2.36 -7.65 7.64
C LEU A 75 -3.87 -7.91 7.63
N LEU A 76 -4.24 -9.18 7.72
CA LEU A 76 -5.60 -9.64 7.92
C LEU A 76 -5.72 -10.31 9.28
N LYS A 77 -6.58 -9.78 10.13
CA LYS A 77 -6.95 -10.39 11.42
C LYS A 77 -8.36 -10.96 11.32
N VAL A 78 -8.49 -12.27 11.52
CA VAL A 78 -9.77 -12.99 11.50
C VAL A 78 -10.09 -13.50 12.89
N THR A 79 -11.27 -13.15 13.40
CA THR A 79 -11.69 -13.46 14.77
C THR A 79 -13.02 -14.18 14.78
N ASN A 80 -13.16 -15.22 15.60
CA ASN A 80 -14.45 -15.81 15.95
C ASN A 80 -14.51 -16.12 17.46
N VAL A 81 -15.58 -16.80 17.90
CA VAL A 81 -15.78 -17.18 19.32
C VAL A 81 -14.68 -18.09 19.88
N CYS A 82 -13.97 -18.83 19.02
CA CYS A 82 -12.92 -19.77 19.41
C CYS A 82 -11.52 -19.13 19.44
N GLY A 83 -11.34 -17.96 18.83
CA GLY A 83 -10.04 -17.29 18.86
C GLY A 83 -9.81 -16.31 17.72
N THR A 84 -8.56 -15.93 17.55
CA THR A 84 -8.11 -14.97 16.55
C THR A 84 -6.88 -15.49 15.83
N VAL A 85 -6.89 -15.42 14.51
CA VAL A 85 -5.77 -15.77 13.63
C VAL A 85 -5.40 -14.56 12.79
N ILE A 86 -4.12 -14.42 12.50
CA ILE A 86 -3.57 -13.33 11.71
C ILE A 86 -2.82 -13.92 10.53
N ASP A 87 -3.04 -13.35 9.36
CA ASP A 87 -2.26 -13.58 8.15
C ASP A 87 -1.67 -12.25 7.66
N SER A 88 -0.54 -12.28 6.97
CA SER A 88 0.15 -11.06 6.53
C SER A 88 0.98 -11.27 5.27
N GLU A 89 1.00 -10.25 4.43
CA GLU A 89 1.74 -10.20 3.17
C GLU A 89 2.37 -8.82 2.98
N THR A 90 3.43 -8.75 2.17
CA THR A 90 4.11 -7.49 1.86
C THR A 90 4.04 -7.15 0.39
N VAL A 91 3.94 -5.85 0.08
CA VAL A 91 3.95 -5.32 -1.29
C VAL A 91 5.03 -4.25 -1.41
N LEU A 92 5.90 -4.37 -2.42
CA LEU A 92 6.91 -3.36 -2.75
C LEU A 92 6.33 -2.36 -3.76
N VAL A 93 6.40 -1.07 -3.44
CA VAL A 93 5.91 -0.01 -4.32
C VAL A 93 7.04 0.96 -4.63
N HIS A 94 7.21 1.24 -5.92
CA HIS A 94 8.17 2.20 -6.46
C HIS A 94 7.51 3.55 -6.70
N PRO A 95 8.12 4.67 -6.28
CA PRO A 95 7.59 6.00 -6.57
C PRO A 95 7.72 6.32 -8.07
N TYR A 96 6.83 7.17 -8.59
CA TYR A 96 7.17 7.89 -9.81
C TYR A 96 8.17 9.01 -9.48
N PRO A 97 9.15 9.26 -10.37
CA PRO A 97 10.07 10.36 -10.17
C PRO A 97 9.33 11.69 -10.31
N ILE A 98 9.45 12.55 -9.30
CA ILE A 98 8.97 13.94 -9.33
C ILE A 98 10.17 14.79 -9.66
N VAL A 99 10.27 15.15 -10.94
CA VAL A 99 11.39 15.93 -11.47
C VAL A 99 11.24 17.38 -11.03
N ASP A 100 12.27 17.90 -10.36
CA ASP A 100 12.33 19.30 -9.95
C ASP A 100 13.77 19.81 -10.13
N PHE A 101 13.88 20.96 -10.80
CA PHE A 101 15.14 21.61 -11.15
C PHE A 101 15.01 23.11 -10.91
N GLY A 102 15.98 23.69 -10.21
CA GLY A 102 16.04 25.12 -9.94
C GLY A 102 17.35 25.73 -10.39
N ILE A 103 17.31 27.02 -10.74
CA ILE A 103 18.48 27.90 -10.85
C ILE A 103 18.49 28.84 -9.65
N ASN A 104 19.68 29.22 -9.18
CA ASN A 104 19.82 30.10 -8.02
C ASN A 104 19.60 31.60 -8.35
N VAL A 105 19.63 31.96 -9.64
CA VAL A 105 19.46 33.34 -10.13
C VAL A 105 18.71 33.34 -11.46
N ASP A 106 17.73 34.25 -11.59
CA ASP A 106 16.91 34.37 -12.80
C ASP A 106 17.43 35.48 -13.72
N GLU A 107 18.20 36.43 -13.16
CA GLU A 107 18.77 37.58 -13.86
C GLU A 107 20.11 37.99 -13.20
N GLY A 108 21.08 38.48 -13.98
CA GLY A 108 22.35 39.00 -13.45
C GLY A 108 23.31 39.53 -14.51
N CYS A 109 24.33 40.28 -14.08
CA CYS A 109 25.33 40.87 -14.97
C CYS A 109 26.52 39.93 -15.23
N SER A 110 27.13 40.04 -16.41
CA SER A 110 28.29 39.22 -16.80
C SER A 110 29.57 39.60 -16.02
N PRO A 111 30.41 38.63 -15.60
CA PRO A 111 30.17 37.19 -15.66
C PRO A 111 29.23 36.72 -14.54
N LEU A 112 28.12 36.07 -14.90
CA LEU A 112 27.16 35.51 -13.95
C LEU A 112 27.47 34.03 -13.73
N LEU A 113 27.66 33.63 -12.48
CA LEU A 113 27.79 32.24 -12.08
C LEU A 113 26.39 31.71 -11.73
N ILE A 114 25.92 30.70 -12.47
CA ILE A 114 24.62 30.06 -12.24
C ILE A 114 24.88 28.69 -11.63
N ASP A 115 24.27 28.43 -10.48
CA ASP A 115 24.25 27.12 -9.84
C ASP A 115 22.95 26.41 -10.18
N PHE A 116 23.06 25.15 -10.60
CA PHE A 116 21.92 24.28 -10.84
C PHE A 116 21.70 23.40 -9.61
N ALA A 117 20.49 23.44 -9.06
CA ALA A 117 20.07 22.53 -8.00
C ALA A 117 19.14 21.46 -8.59
N ASN A 118 19.43 20.18 -8.34
CA ASN A 118 18.54 19.07 -8.64
C ASN A 118 17.88 18.60 -7.33
N THR A 119 16.56 18.77 -7.23
CA THR A 119 15.73 18.39 -6.06
C THR A 119 14.80 17.22 -6.38
N THR A 120 15.06 16.50 -7.47
CA THR A 120 14.23 15.38 -7.93
C THR A 120 14.09 14.26 -6.88
N LEU A 121 12.85 13.83 -6.65
CA LEU A 121 12.48 12.71 -5.78
C LEU A 121 12.16 11.45 -6.61
N GLY A 122 12.15 10.27 -6.00
CA GLY A 122 11.66 9.04 -6.64
C GLY A 122 12.64 8.28 -7.55
N ASN A 123 13.96 8.41 -7.34
CA ASN A 123 15.02 7.63 -8.01
C ASN A 123 14.82 7.39 -9.52
N PRO A 124 14.71 8.45 -10.35
CA PRO A 124 14.64 8.28 -11.80
C PRO A 124 15.88 7.57 -12.36
N LYS A 125 15.68 6.60 -13.26
CA LYS A 125 16.78 5.90 -13.94
C LYS A 125 17.47 6.73 -15.04
N THR A 126 16.80 7.76 -15.57
CA THR A 126 17.33 8.60 -16.65
C THR A 126 16.88 10.05 -16.49
N PHE A 127 17.80 10.98 -16.71
CA PHE A 127 17.53 12.42 -16.75
C PHE A 127 17.80 12.93 -18.17
N PHE A 128 16.84 13.64 -18.78
CA PHE A 128 17.03 14.35 -20.04
C PHE A 128 16.89 15.85 -19.79
N LEU A 129 18.00 16.59 -19.84
CA LEU A 129 17.98 18.05 -19.79
C LEU A 129 17.87 18.59 -21.22
N GLY A 130 16.67 18.99 -21.62
CA GLY A 130 16.44 19.64 -22.91
C GLY A 130 16.71 21.14 -22.80
N TYR A 131 17.83 21.62 -23.36
CA TYR A 131 18.01 23.06 -23.57
C TYR A 131 17.07 23.51 -24.68
N GLY A 132 15.93 24.11 -24.29
CA GLY A 132 14.98 24.70 -25.21
C GLY A 132 15.61 25.85 -26.01
N LYS A 133 15.69 25.69 -27.33
CA LYS A 133 15.91 26.82 -28.24
C LYS A 133 14.60 27.58 -28.36
N TRP A 134 14.49 28.72 -27.69
CA TRP A 134 13.46 29.71 -28.00
C TRP A 134 13.82 30.34 -29.35
N LYS A 135 12.89 30.25 -30.32
CA LYS A 135 12.95 31.01 -31.57
C LYS A 135 12.50 32.45 -31.31
#